data_AF-X1SK67-F1
#
_entry.id   AF-X1SK67-F1
#
_cell.length_a   1.000
_cell.length_b   1.000
_cell.length_c   1.000
_cell.angle_alpha   90.00
_cell.angle_beta   90.00
_cell.angle_gamma   90.00
#
_symmetry.space_group_name_H-M   'P 1'
#
loop_
_entity.id
_entity.type
_entity.pdbx_description
1 polymer ?
#
loop_
_entity_poly.entity_id
_entity_poly.type
_entity_poly.pdbx_seq_one_letter_code
_entity_poly.pdbx_strand_id
1 'polypeptide(L)'
;RIIEGREEAKETRVGQAEEKLEKVKIGREELTRGILKKAAERTPLYGIELVDIRIKRINYVSDVQKTVFDRMISERKRAAEQYRSEGQGKKAEIDGQREKELNQIRSEAYKVAEEIKGKADAEAIEIYADAYNRDPEFYSFLKTLDVYKTTIDEKTTVILTTDSEYLQYLKNTEGISE
;
A
#
# COMPACT_ATOMS: atom_id res chain seq x y z
N ARG A 1 -16.59 12.93 11.85
CA ARG A 1 -16.51 12.79 13.32
C ARG A 1 -15.17 12.27 13.85
N ILE A 2 -14.69 11.06 13.53
CA ILE A 2 -13.39 10.57 14.07
C ILE A 2 -12.18 11.30 13.45
N ILE A 3 -12.32 11.76 12.20
CA ILE A 3 -11.25 12.43 11.44
C ILE A 3 -11.05 13.88 11.93
N GLU A 4 -12.14 14.62 12.19
CA GLU A 4 -12.11 16.02 12.65
C GLU A 4 -11.44 16.17 14.03
N GLY A 5 -11.74 15.28 14.99
CA GLY A 5 -11.13 15.34 16.32
C GLY A 5 -9.63 15.02 16.35
N ARG A 6 -9.07 14.45 15.27
CA ARG A 6 -7.64 14.12 15.16
C ARG A 6 -6.83 15.29 14.61
N GLU A 7 -7.43 16.15 13.78
CA GLU A 7 -6.82 17.40 13.30
C GLU A 7 -6.78 18.46 14.39
N GLU A 8 -7.88 18.67 15.13
CA GLU A 8 -7.93 19.61 16.26
C GLU A 8 -6.89 19.27 17.35
N ALA A 9 -6.69 17.97 17.64
CA ALA A 9 -5.68 17.50 18.60
C ALA A 9 -4.24 17.72 18.11
N LYS A 10 -4.03 17.81 16.79
CA LYS A 10 -2.74 18.07 16.16
C LYS A 10 -2.41 19.56 16.22
N GLU A 11 -3.38 20.40 15.90
CA GLU A 11 -3.26 21.85 15.90
C GLU A 11 -3.04 22.40 17.33
N THR A 12 -3.77 21.85 18.29
CA THR A 12 -3.64 22.23 19.72
C THR A 12 -2.25 21.87 20.29
N ARG A 13 -1.64 20.76 19.86
CA ARG A 13 -0.32 20.32 20.38
C ARG A 13 0.87 21.00 19.71
N VAL A 14 0.76 21.32 18.42
CA VAL A 14 1.79 22.11 17.71
C VAL A 14 1.85 23.53 18.26
N GLY A 15 0.69 24.14 18.59
CA GLY A 15 0.63 25.46 19.22
C GLY A 15 1.35 25.55 20.58
N GLN A 16 1.31 24.48 21.39
CA GLN A 16 1.96 24.46 22.72
C GLN A 16 3.50 24.42 22.67
N ALA A 17 4.10 23.91 21.59
CA ALA A 17 5.56 23.87 21.43
C ALA A 17 6.11 25.22 20.91
N GLU A 18 5.34 25.93 20.08
CA GLU A 18 5.70 27.28 19.61
C GLU A 18 5.54 28.36 20.68
N GLU A 19 4.69 28.14 21.69
CA GLU A 19 4.30 29.13 22.70
C GLU A 19 5.44 29.61 23.62
N LYS A 20 6.63 29.02 23.51
CA LYS A 20 7.70 29.17 24.50
C LYS A 20 8.94 29.94 24.03
N LEU A 21 8.91 30.43 22.79
CA LEU A 21 9.86 31.41 22.28
C LEU A 21 9.11 32.73 22.10
N GLU A 22 9.47 33.75 22.88
CA GLU A 22 8.93 35.10 22.66
C GLU A 22 9.12 35.48 21.20
N LYS A 23 8.02 35.81 20.51
CA LYS A 23 8.09 36.32 19.13
C LYS A 23 8.94 37.59 19.16
N VAL A 24 10.08 37.54 18.48
CA VAL A 24 10.98 38.68 18.34
C VAL A 24 10.23 39.76 17.55
N LYS A 25 9.72 40.77 18.25
CA LYS A 25 8.90 41.84 17.65
C LYS A 25 9.73 42.84 16.85
N ILE A 26 11.02 42.97 17.15
CA ILE A 26 11.91 43.97 16.55
C ILE A 26 13.23 43.29 16.19
N GLY A 27 13.61 43.39 14.92
CA GLY A 27 14.88 42.87 14.40
C GLY A 27 16.07 43.72 14.85
N ARG A 28 17.30 43.17 14.73
CA ARG A 28 18.52 43.89 15.10
C ARG A 28 18.70 45.19 14.31
N GLU A 29 18.35 45.19 13.03
CA GLU A 29 18.47 46.36 12.15
C GLU A 29 17.52 47.49 12.55
N GLU A 30 16.28 47.18 12.91
CA GLU A 30 15.32 48.18 13.37
C GLU A 30 15.71 48.74 14.73
N LEU A 31 16.26 47.90 15.61
CA LEU A 31 16.76 48.32 16.90
C LEU A 31 17.95 49.29 16.74
N THR A 32 18.95 48.96 15.92
CA THR A 32 20.11 49.83 15.70
C THR A 32 19.70 51.14 15.02
N ARG A 33 18.78 51.10 14.05
CA ARG A 33 18.22 52.31 13.41
C ARG A 33 17.48 53.20 14.41
N GLY A 34 16.71 52.61 15.31
CA GLY A 34 16.01 53.34 16.37
C GLY A 34 16.97 54.01 17.36
N ILE A 35 18.05 53.31 17.73
CA ILE A 35 19.10 53.86 18.61
C ILE A 35 19.86 54.98 17.88
N LEU A 36 20.22 54.80 16.61
CA LEU A 36 20.92 55.80 15.79
C LEU A 36 20.10 57.09 15.70
N LYS A 37 18.80 56.99 15.40
CA LYS A 37 17.92 58.16 15.31
C LYS A 37 17.90 58.96 16.61
N LYS A 38 17.70 58.30 17.76
CA LYS A 38 17.66 58.96 19.07
C LYS A 38 19.01 59.56 19.48
N ALA A 39 20.11 58.92 19.10
CA ALA A 39 21.45 59.41 19.42
C ALA A 39 21.83 60.61 18.55
N ALA A 40 21.51 60.58 17.24
CA ALA A 40 21.78 61.63 16.26
C ALA A 40 21.05 62.95 16.59
N GLU A 41 19.88 62.90 17.22
CA GLU A 41 19.16 64.10 17.69
C GLU A 41 19.93 64.89 18.75
N ARG A 42 20.83 64.25 19.51
CA ARG A 42 21.54 64.85 20.65
C ARG A 42 23.02 65.11 20.41
N THR A 43 23.62 64.50 19.40
CA THR A 43 25.07 64.60 19.13
C THR A 43 25.53 65.96 18.57
N PRO A 44 24.73 66.73 17.80
CA PRO A 44 25.11 68.04 17.30
C PRO A 44 25.45 69.07 18.38
N LEU A 45 24.86 68.93 19.58
CA LEU A 45 25.18 69.77 20.76
C LEU A 45 26.66 69.67 21.18
N TYR A 46 27.35 68.61 20.77
CA TYR A 46 28.76 68.36 21.07
C TYR A 46 29.65 68.51 19.82
N GLY A 47 29.11 68.96 18.68
CA GLY A 47 29.86 69.11 17.43
C GLY A 47 30.25 67.78 16.76
N ILE A 48 29.53 66.69 17.05
CA ILE A 48 29.82 65.35 16.53
C ILE A 48 28.74 64.93 15.54
N GLU A 49 29.14 64.38 14.40
CA GLU A 49 28.25 63.75 13.41
C GLU A 49 28.27 62.23 13.55
N LEU A 50 27.09 61.62 13.69
CA LEU A 50 26.94 60.18 13.94
C LEU A 50 26.50 59.46 12.66
N VAL A 51 27.41 58.69 12.05
CA VAL A 51 27.18 58.02 10.76
C VAL A 51 26.49 56.65 10.91
N ASP A 52 26.91 55.82 11.87
CA ASP A 52 26.37 54.47 12.06
C ASP A 52 26.61 53.95 13.49
N ILE A 53 25.72 53.07 13.97
CA ILE A 53 25.85 52.35 15.25
C ILE A 53 25.76 50.85 14.98
N ARG A 54 26.80 50.12 15.39
CA ARG A 54 26.84 48.65 15.33
C ARG A 54 27.08 48.03 16.70
N ILE A 55 26.36 46.93 16.97
CA ILE A 55 26.56 46.14 18.18
C ILE A 55 27.79 45.25 17.99
N LYS A 56 28.87 45.53 18.73
CA LYS A 56 30.13 44.79 18.62
C LYS A 56 30.08 43.40 19.25
N ARG A 57 29.49 43.28 20.45
CA ARG A 57 29.34 42.00 21.18
C ARG A 57 28.17 42.07 22.15
N ILE A 58 27.44 40.97 22.26
CA ILE A 58 26.47 40.73 23.33
C ILE A 58 27.06 39.59 24.17
N ASN A 59 27.30 39.85 25.45
CA ASN A 59 27.78 38.81 26.37
C ASN A 59 26.57 38.16 27.03
N TYR A 60 26.51 36.82 27.00
CA TYR A 60 25.54 36.05 27.75
C TYR A 60 26.23 35.39 28.93
N VAL A 61 25.51 35.20 30.03
CA VAL A 61 26.00 34.42 31.18
C VAL A 61 26.13 32.96 30.74
N SER A 62 27.30 32.36 30.93
CA SER A 62 27.62 31.01 30.45
C SER A 62 26.63 29.95 30.95
N ASP A 63 26.12 30.11 32.16
CA ASP A 63 25.20 29.17 32.78
C ASP A 63 23.82 29.21 32.12
N VAL A 64 23.32 30.41 31.80
CA VAL A 64 22.06 30.60 31.08
C VAL A 64 22.15 30.05 29.65
N GLN A 65 23.30 30.23 29.00
CA GLN A 65 23.54 29.75 27.64
C GLN A 65 23.40 28.23 27.56
N LYS A 66 24.00 27.48 28.48
CA LYS A 66 23.91 26.01 28.54
C LYS A 66 22.46 25.55 28.68
N THR A 67 21.72 26.11 29.65
CA THR A 67 20.31 25.76 29.89
C THR A 67 19.42 26.00 28.66
N VAL A 68 19.64 27.12 27.94
CA VAL A 68 18.90 27.43 26.72
C VAL A 68 19.24 26.44 25.60
N PHE A 69 20.51 26.07 25.43
CA PHE A 69 20.91 25.04 24.45
C PHE A 69 20.31 23.67 24.77
N ASP A 70 20.37 23.23 26.02
CA ASP A 70 19.82 21.93 26.44
C ASP A 70 18.31 21.87 26.18
N ARG A 71 17.60 22.98 26.46
CA ARG A 71 16.17 23.12 26.14
C ARG A 71 15.92 23.08 24.64
N MET A 72 16.69 23.81 23.82
CA MET A 72 16.55 23.77 22.36
C MET A 72 16.79 22.37 21.79
N ILE A 73 17.80 21.65 22.29
CA ILE A 73 18.09 20.27 21.87
C ILE A 73 16.91 19.36 22.22
N SER A 74 16.35 19.50 23.41
CA SER A 74 15.22 18.70 23.89
C SER A 74 13.97 18.93 23.05
N GLU A 75 13.65 20.20 22.76
CA GLU A 75 12.52 20.57 21.88
C GLU A 75 12.73 20.04 20.45
N ARG A 76 13.95 20.17 19.90
CA ARG A 76 14.27 19.64 18.55
C ARG A 76 14.14 18.13 18.49
N LYS A 77 14.61 17.41 19.52
CA LYS A 77 14.44 15.95 19.62
C LYS A 77 12.96 15.58 19.68
N ARG A 78 12.18 16.25 20.53
CA ARG A 78 10.73 16.02 20.67
C ARG A 78 9.99 16.23 19.36
N ALA A 79 10.27 17.33 18.66
CA ALA A 79 9.68 17.62 17.35
C ALA A 79 10.07 16.55 16.33
N ALA A 80 11.33 16.13 16.28
CA ALA A 80 11.79 15.08 15.37
C ALA A 80 11.08 13.74 15.64
N GLU A 81 10.94 13.33 16.91
CA GLU A 81 10.21 12.11 17.30
C GLU A 81 8.74 12.17 16.93
N GLN A 82 8.10 13.33 17.11
CA GLN A 82 6.73 13.54 16.68
C GLN A 82 6.59 13.38 15.16
N TYR A 83 7.44 14.04 14.37
CA TYR A 83 7.41 13.90 12.91
C TYR A 83 7.67 12.45 12.45
N ARG A 84 8.59 11.73 13.11
CA ARG A 84 8.83 10.31 12.83
C ARG A 84 7.61 9.46 13.13
N SER A 85 6.99 9.66 14.29
CA SER A 85 5.79 8.91 14.71
C SER A 85 4.63 9.17 13.76
N GLU A 86 4.40 10.42 13.36
CA GLU A 86 3.37 10.77 12.38
C GLU A 86 3.66 10.17 11.00
N GLY A 87 4.91 10.20 10.56
CA GLY A 87 5.35 9.59 9.30
C GLY A 87 5.13 8.06 9.30
N GLN A 88 5.48 7.39 10.40
CA GLN A 88 5.24 5.96 10.58
C GLN A 88 3.74 5.63 10.59
N GLY A 89 2.92 6.45 11.27
CA GLY A 89 1.47 6.28 11.28
C GLY A 89 0.86 6.39 9.89
N LYS A 90 1.19 7.44 9.14
CA LYS A 90 0.73 7.62 7.75
C LYS A 90 1.19 6.50 6.83
N LYS A 91 2.44 6.04 7.00
CA LYS A 91 2.96 4.91 6.22
C LYS A 91 2.13 3.64 6.47
N ALA A 92 1.89 3.28 7.74
CA ALA A 92 1.13 2.10 8.09
C ALA A 92 -0.33 2.16 7.57
N GLU A 93 -0.93 3.35 7.60
CA GLU A 93 -2.27 3.60 7.04
C GLU A 93 -2.30 3.37 5.52
N ILE A 94 -1.35 3.96 4.78
CA ILE A 94 -1.24 3.79 3.32
C ILE A 94 -0.98 2.33 2.95
N ASP A 95 -0.05 1.67 3.66
CA ASP A 95 0.31 0.29 3.39
C ASP A 95 -0.87 -0.66 3.67
N GLY A 96 -1.60 -0.44 4.77
CA GLY A 96 -2.81 -1.23 5.09
C GLY A 96 -3.94 -1.02 4.09
N GLN A 97 -4.17 0.22 3.64
CA GLN A 97 -5.17 0.51 2.61
C GLN A 97 -4.79 -0.15 1.28
N ARG A 98 -3.52 -0.06 0.88
CA ARG A 98 -2.99 -0.71 -0.33
C ARG A 98 -3.21 -2.22 -0.29
N GLU A 99 -2.88 -2.86 0.82
CA GLU A 99 -3.03 -4.31 0.97
C GLU A 99 -4.50 -4.73 0.90
N LYS A 100 -5.40 -3.98 1.56
CA LYS A 100 -6.84 -4.21 1.50
C LYS A 100 -7.37 -4.12 0.07
N GLU A 101 -7.02 -3.06 -0.65
CA GLU A 101 -7.44 -2.85 -2.05
C GLU A 101 -6.92 -3.97 -2.96
N LEU A 102 -5.65 -4.34 -2.81
CA LEU A 102 -5.03 -5.39 -3.60
C LEU A 102 -5.67 -6.76 -3.34
N ASN A 103 -6.01 -7.08 -2.08
CA ASN A 103 -6.74 -8.28 -1.74
C ASN A 103 -8.15 -8.27 -2.34
N GLN A 104 -8.86 -7.14 -2.27
CA GLN A 104 -10.19 -7.01 -2.87
C GLN A 104 -10.14 -7.24 -4.39
N ILE A 105 -9.23 -6.57 -5.11
CA ILE A 105 -9.07 -6.72 -6.56
C ILE A 105 -8.76 -8.17 -6.92
N ARG A 106 -7.85 -8.83 -6.19
CA ARG A 106 -7.51 -10.24 -6.43
C ARG A 106 -8.68 -11.16 -6.18
N SER A 107 -9.44 -10.96 -5.10
CA SER A 107 -10.61 -11.76 -4.79
C SER A 107 -11.73 -11.58 -5.82
N GLU A 108 -11.99 -10.36 -6.28
CA GLU A 108 -12.94 -10.09 -7.36
C GLU A 108 -12.50 -10.71 -8.68
N ALA A 109 -11.23 -10.53 -9.06
CA ALA A 109 -10.69 -11.15 -10.27
C ALA A 109 -10.78 -12.68 -10.22
N TYR A 110 -10.46 -13.29 -9.07
CA TYR A 110 -10.55 -14.74 -8.88
C TYR A 110 -12.01 -15.22 -8.97
N LYS A 111 -12.94 -14.53 -8.31
CA LYS A 111 -14.37 -14.83 -8.40
C LYS A 111 -14.87 -14.79 -9.85
N VAL A 112 -14.55 -13.73 -10.58
CA VAL A 112 -14.96 -13.58 -11.98
C VAL A 112 -14.35 -14.69 -12.85
N ALA A 113 -13.08 -15.05 -12.63
CA ALA A 113 -12.43 -16.13 -13.35
C ALA A 113 -13.13 -17.49 -13.12
N GLU A 114 -13.44 -17.82 -11.86
CA GLU A 114 -14.15 -19.06 -11.52
C GLU A 114 -15.59 -19.07 -12.06
N GLU A 115 -16.29 -17.93 -12.06
CA GLU A 115 -17.63 -17.82 -12.67
C GLU A 115 -17.59 -18.05 -14.18
N ILE A 116 -16.62 -17.46 -14.89
CA ILE A 116 -16.46 -17.67 -16.34
C ILE A 116 -16.13 -19.12 -16.63
N LYS A 117 -15.20 -19.70 -15.87
CA LYS A 117 -14.81 -21.10 -16.02
C LYS A 117 -15.99 -22.04 -15.76
N GLY A 118 -16.74 -21.83 -14.69
CA GLY A 118 -17.92 -22.63 -14.37
C GLY A 118 -19.01 -22.55 -15.44
N LYS A 119 -19.23 -21.37 -16.04
CA LYS A 119 -20.15 -21.22 -17.17
C LYS A 119 -19.67 -21.96 -18.42
N ALA A 120 -18.38 -21.84 -18.75
CA ALA A 120 -17.79 -22.52 -19.89
C ALA A 120 -17.82 -24.05 -19.73
N ASP A 121 -17.52 -24.56 -18.52
CA ASP A 121 -17.57 -25.98 -18.21
C ASP A 121 -19.02 -26.50 -18.30
N ALA A 122 -20.01 -25.74 -17.81
CA ALA A 122 -21.42 -26.10 -17.92
C ALA A 122 -21.88 -26.16 -19.39
N GLU A 123 -21.55 -25.14 -20.19
CA GLU A 123 -21.88 -25.10 -21.62
C GLU A 123 -21.20 -26.25 -22.39
N ALA A 124 -19.93 -26.55 -22.08
CA ALA A 124 -19.24 -27.68 -22.67
C ALA A 124 -19.93 -29.01 -22.32
N ILE A 125 -20.28 -29.22 -21.06
CA ILE A 125 -20.98 -30.43 -20.61
C ILE A 125 -22.36 -30.56 -21.29
N GLU A 126 -23.09 -29.46 -21.44
CA GLU A 126 -24.38 -29.44 -22.15
C GLU A 126 -24.22 -29.85 -23.61
N ILE A 127 -23.25 -29.26 -24.32
CA ILE A 127 -22.93 -29.64 -25.72
C ILE A 127 -22.53 -31.11 -25.83
N TYR A 128 -21.70 -31.61 -24.90
CA TYR A 128 -21.31 -33.02 -24.87
C TYR A 128 -22.52 -33.92 -24.60
N ALA A 129 -23.36 -33.59 -23.62
CA ALA A 129 -24.55 -34.35 -23.29
C ALA A 129 -25.53 -34.40 -24.47
N ASP A 130 -25.75 -33.28 -25.15
CA ASP A 130 -26.59 -33.20 -26.35
C ASP A 130 -26.01 -34.04 -27.50
N ALA A 131 -24.70 -33.99 -27.71
CA ALA A 131 -24.03 -34.81 -28.70
C ALA A 131 -24.13 -36.31 -28.38
N TYR A 132 -23.99 -36.68 -27.11
CA TYR A 132 -24.07 -38.08 -26.65
C TYR A 132 -25.50 -38.63 -26.61
N ASN A 133 -26.49 -37.79 -26.30
CA ASN A 133 -27.91 -38.19 -26.29
C ASN A 133 -28.47 -38.45 -27.70
N ARG A 134 -27.80 -37.96 -28.77
CA ARG A 134 -28.23 -38.23 -30.14
C ARG A 134 -28.11 -39.71 -30.52
N ASP A 135 -27.06 -40.39 -30.06
CA ASP A 135 -26.86 -41.83 -30.26
C ASP A 135 -25.98 -42.42 -29.13
N PRO A 136 -26.62 -42.94 -28.06
CA PRO A 136 -25.90 -43.52 -26.92
C PRO A 136 -25.11 -44.80 -27.26
N GLU A 137 -25.57 -45.59 -28.24
CA GLU A 137 -24.91 -46.83 -28.66
C GLU A 137 -23.63 -46.52 -29.44
N PHE A 138 -23.69 -45.56 -30.36
CA PHE A 138 -22.53 -45.12 -31.13
C PHE A 138 -21.47 -44.45 -30.25
N TYR A 139 -21.89 -43.66 -29.25
CA TYR A 139 -20.96 -43.09 -28.27
C TYR A 139 -20.26 -44.16 -27.43
N SER A 140 -21.01 -45.13 -26.90
CA SER A 140 -20.44 -46.21 -26.08
C SER A 140 -19.39 -46.98 -26.87
N PHE A 141 -19.66 -47.27 -28.15
CA PHE A 141 -18.70 -47.88 -29.05
C PHE A 141 -17.44 -47.02 -29.27
N LEU A 142 -17.58 -45.74 -29.63
CA LEU A 142 -16.44 -44.82 -29.83
C LEU A 142 -15.59 -44.66 -28.57
N LYS A 143 -16.24 -44.56 -27.41
CA LYS A 143 -15.54 -44.40 -26.14
C LYS A 143 -14.76 -45.65 -25.78
N THR A 144 -15.32 -46.83 -26.01
CA THR A 144 -14.62 -48.10 -25.83
C THR A 144 -13.38 -48.20 -26.73
N LEU A 145 -13.46 -47.77 -28.00
CA LEU A 145 -12.31 -47.74 -28.91
C LEU A 145 -11.21 -46.78 -28.44
N ASP A 146 -11.58 -45.61 -27.93
CA ASP A 146 -10.63 -44.61 -27.42
C ASP A 146 -9.93 -45.09 -26.14
N VAL A 147 -10.67 -45.79 -25.28
CA VAL A 147 -10.13 -46.46 -24.08
C VAL A 147 -9.18 -47.59 -24.47
N TYR A 148 -9.51 -48.42 -25.47
CA TYR A 148 -8.59 -49.43 -25.99
C TYR A 148 -7.27 -48.82 -26.44
N LYS A 149 -7.31 -47.70 -27.17
CA LYS A 149 -6.12 -46.98 -27.64
C LYS A 149 -5.27 -46.41 -26.50
N THR A 150 -5.90 -45.98 -25.42
CA THR A 150 -5.21 -45.31 -24.30
C THR A 150 -4.67 -46.31 -23.27
N THR A 151 -5.36 -47.43 -23.08
CA THR A 151 -5.04 -48.43 -22.04
C THR A 151 -4.14 -49.56 -22.55
N ILE A 152 -4.09 -49.82 -23.86
CA ILE A 152 -3.25 -50.86 -24.46
C ILE A 152 -2.03 -50.22 -25.13
N ASP A 153 -0.93 -50.09 -24.36
CA ASP A 153 0.39 -49.74 -24.89
C ASP A 153 1.28 -50.99 -25.04
N GLU A 154 2.44 -50.87 -25.71
CA GLU A 154 3.38 -51.99 -25.93
C GLU A 154 3.93 -52.63 -24.64
N LYS A 155 3.73 -52.02 -23.47
CA LYS A 155 4.24 -52.45 -22.17
C LYS A 155 3.14 -52.94 -21.22
N THR A 156 1.86 -52.83 -21.61
CA THR A 156 0.73 -53.11 -20.72
C THR A 156 0.13 -54.47 -21.04
N THR A 157 0.32 -55.43 -20.12
CA THR A 157 -0.35 -56.74 -20.18
C THR A 157 -1.65 -56.67 -19.39
N VAL A 158 -2.78 -56.67 -20.10
CA VAL A 158 -4.11 -56.69 -19.49
C VAL A 158 -4.64 -58.12 -19.41
N ILE A 159 -4.99 -58.59 -18.22
CA ILE A 159 -5.62 -59.90 -18.00
C ILE A 159 -7.12 -59.67 -17.86
N LEU A 160 -7.90 -60.05 -18.89
CA LEU A 160 -9.36 -59.91 -18.91
C LEU A 160 -10.01 -61.29 -18.90
N THR A 161 -11.07 -61.43 -18.12
CA THR A 161 -11.95 -62.61 -18.15
C THR A 161 -12.93 -62.53 -19.31
N THR A 162 -13.40 -63.69 -19.75
CA THR A 162 -14.33 -63.82 -20.89
C THR A 162 -15.65 -63.09 -20.64
N ASP A 163 -16.10 -62.91 -19.40
CA ASP A 163 -17.34 -62.18 -19.10
C ASP A 163 -17.14 -60.65 -18.94
N SER A 164 -16.01 -60.11 -19.37
CA SER A 164 -15.76 -58.67 -19.27
C SER A 164 -16.56 -57.87 -20.30
N GLU A 165 -17.33 -56.89 -19.83
CA GLU A 165 -17.99 -55.85 -20.66
C GLU A 165 -16.98 -55.14 -21.57
N TYR A 166 -15.71 -55.09 -21.16
CA TYR A 166 -14.61 -54.55 -21.93
C TYR A 166 -14.36 -55.29 -23.25
N LEU A 167 -14.85 -56.52 -23.43
CA LEU A 167 -14.71 -57.30 -24.67
C LEU A 167 -16.01 -57.37 -25.48
N GLN A 168 -17.10 -56.73 -25.02
CA GLN A 168 -18.44 -56.85 -25.60
C GLN A 168 -18.46 -56.52 -27.11
N TYR A 169 -17.81 -55.43 -27.51
CA TYR A 169 -17.75 -55.01 -28.91
C TYR A 169 -16.75 -55.80 -29.77
N LEU A 170 -15.76 -56.46 -29.17
CA LEU A 170 -14.79 -57.32 -29.87
C LEU A 170 -15.31 -58.75 -30.06
N LYS A 171 -16.25 -59.18 -29.23
CA LYS A 171 -16.89 -60.50 -29.33
C LYS A 171 -18.04 -60.52 -30.32
N ASN A 172 -18.71 -59.39 -30.51
CA ASN A 172 -19.91 -59.29 -31.34
C ASN A 172 -19.62 -59.05 -32.84
N THR A 173 -18.39 -59.32 -33.29
CA THR A 173 -18.01 -59.22 -34.72
C THR A 173 -18.36 -60.46 -35.54
N GLU A 174 -18.95 -61.50 -34.94
CA GLU A 174 -19.58 -62.60 -35.67
C GLU A 174 -20.97 -62.16 -36.19
N GLY A 175 -21.01 -61.30 -37.22
CA GLY A 175 -22.30 -60.92 -37.81
C GLY A 175 -22.38 -59.70 -38.71
N ILE A 176 -21.28 -59.23 -39.33
CA ILE A 176 -21.40 -58.39 -40.54
C ILE A 176 -20.80 -59.19 -41.70
N SER A 177 -21.55 -60.19 -42.12
CA SER A 177 -21.50 -60.75 -43.47
C SER A 177 -22.71 -60.23 -44.24
N GLU A 178 -22.56 -59.06 -44.84
CA GLU A 178 -23.01 -58.65 -46.19
C GLU A 178 -22.78 -57.15 -46.40
#